data_AF-A0A453GDF9-F1
#
_entry.id   AF-A0A453GDF9-F1
#
_cell.length_a   1.000
_cell.length_b   1.000
_cell.length_c   1.000
_cell.angle_alpha   90.00
_cell.angle_beta   90.00
_cell.angle_gamma   90.00
#
_symmetry.space_group_name_H-M   'P 1'
#
loop_
_entity.id
_entity.type
_entity.pdbx_description
1 polymer ?
#
loop_
_entity_poly.entity_id
_entity_poly.type
_entity_poly.pdbx_seq_one_letter_code
_entity_poly.pdbx_strand_id
1 'polypeptide(L)'
;PPMRPTPAFGGGRGKKRAVLIGIKYTNRRSCELRGPINDVKCMRYLLTERFGFPNDCVLILTDEERNPCRQPTKDNIRMAMHWLVQGCSYGDSLVFQFSGLGAQVPDDDGDELDGMDEALCPVDSFQQGPILDDEINEAIVRPLVHGVKLHAIVDACHSATVLDLPYQCTVSKQTGRWRWRDERPMTGACKGTTGGQAVLISGSSNGKSNMSVLPEPYATIGAMTHSFIRAVECEPRTTYGRLLTSMRAIMRDSSGNCNLQGPIGGSIRKVANFSGVEVSQIFLPQVLAACTLASVTVAHVTIFAHIY
;
A
#
# COMPACT_ATOMS: atom_id res chain seq x y z
N PRO A 1 6.61 5.66 -37.84
CA PRO A 1 6.47 5.66 -36.36
C PRO A 1 5.91 4.32 -35.85
N PRO A 2 6.60 3.58 -34.98
CA PRO A 2 5.99 2.40 -34.39
C PRO A 2 4.79 2.85 -33.56
N MET A 3 3.64 2.23 -33.82
CA MET A 3 2.39 2.53 -33.11
C MET A 3 2.60 2.32 -31.62
N ARG A 4 2.38 3.36 -30.81
CA ARG A 4 2.33 3.23 -29.36
C ARG A 4 1.20 2.25 -29.01
N PRO A 5 1.44 1.20 -28.21
CA PRO A 5 0.37 0.32 -27.77
C PRO A 5 -0.71 1.15 -27.08
N THR A 6 -1.91 1.13 -27.63
CA THR A 6 -3.12 1.55 -26.90
C THR A 6 -3.19 0.69 -25.63
N PRO A 7 -3.34 1.28 -24.43
CA PRO A 7 -3.44 0.45 -23.23
C PRO A 7 -4.65 -0.49 -23.38
N ALA A 8 -4.45 -1.79 -23.17
CA ALA A 8 -5.54 -2.76 -23.03
C ALA A 8 -6.54 -2.36 -21.92
N PHE A 9 -6.11 -1.46 -21.04
CA PHE A 9 -6.91 -0.79 -20.04
C PHE A 9 -7.66 0.41 -20.63
N GLY A 10 -8.87 0.19 -21.13
CA GLY A 10 -9.83 1.27 -21.34
C GLY A 10 -10.06 2.02 -20.02
N GLY A 11 -9.89 3.34 -20.03
CA GLY A 11 -10.04 4.20 -18.85
C GLY A 11 -9.94 5.68 -19.21
N GLY A 12 -10.64 6.52 -18.44
CA GLY A 12 -10.69 7.97 -18.61
C GLY A 12 -9.32 8.63 -18.32
N ARG A 13 -9.06 9.76 -18.99
CA ARG A 13 -7.83 10.55 -18.82
C ARG A 13 -8.06 11.77 -17.92
N GLY A 14 -8.57 11.51 -16.72
CA GLY A 14 -8.81 12.55 -15.72
C GLY A 14 -7.53 13.03 -15.05
N LYS A 15 -7.60 14.21 -14.40
CA LYS A 15 -6.54 14.74 -13.53
C LYS A 15 -6.29 13.91 -12.27
N LYS A 16 -7.24 13.06 -11.90
CA LYS A 16 -7.16 12.13 -10.76
C LYS A 16 -7.20 10.71 -11.29
N ARG A 17 -6.13 9.94 -11.09
CA ARG A 17 -6.00 8.55 -11.56
C ARG A 17 -5.49 7.65 -10.46
N ALA A 18 -6.02 6.44 -10.37
CA ALA A 18 -5.59 5.47 -9.38
C ALA A 18 -5.38 4.08 -9.97
N VAL A 19 -4.37 3.37 -9.47
CA VAL A 19 -4.17 1.93 -9.68
C VAL A 19 -4.27 1.26 -8.31
N LEU A 20 -5.20 0.32 -8.16
CA LEU A 20 -5.48 -0.40 -6.93
C LEU A 20 -5.25 -1.90 -7.18
N ILE A 21 -4.34 -2.51 -6.44
CA ILE A 21 -3.92 -3.89 -6.62
C ILE A 21 -4.15 -4.63 -5.30
N GLY A 22 -4.86 -5.76 -5.37
CA GLY A 22 -5.11 -6.61 -4.22
C GLY A 22 -5.00 -8.07 -4.62
N ILE A 23 -4.07 -8.80 -3.99
CA ILE A 23 -3.76 -10.19 -4.37
C ILE A 23 -3.94 -11.11 -3.18
N LYS A 24 -4.82 -12.10 -3.30
CA LYS A 24 -5.02 -13.13 -2.27
C LYS A 24 -4.12 -14.34 -2.44
N TYR A 25 -3.61 -14.61 -3.64
CA TYR A 25 -2.86 -15.82 -3.98
C TYR A 25 -3.70 -17.10 -3.79
N THR A 26 -5.00 -17.04 -4.12
CA THR A 26 -5.99 -18.13 -3.91
C THR A 26 -5.57 -19.50 -4.43
N ASN A 27 -4.77 -19.55 -5.49
CA ASN A 27 -4.27 -20.82 -6.06
C ASN A 27 -3.12 -21.44 -5.25
N ARG A 28 -2.75 -20.89 -4.08
CA ARG A 28 -1.62 -21.32 -3.26
C ARG A 28 -1.95 -21.37 -1.76
N ARG A 29 -2.24 -22.56 -1.27
CA ARG A 29 -2.68 -22.80 0.13
C ARG A 29 -1.71 -22.30 1.21
N SER A 30 -0.41 -22.20 0.93
CA SER A 30 0.60 -21.78 1.92
C SER A 30 0.76 -20.26 2.06
N CYS A 31 0.19 -19.47 1.15
CA CYS A 31 0.38 -18.02 1.12
C CYS A 31 -0.92 -17.24 0.83
N GLU A 32 -2.07 -17.86 1.08
CA GLU A 32 -3.38 -17.25 0.85
C GLU A 32 -3.65 -16.12 1.86
N LEU A 33 -4.01 -14.94 1.36
CA LEU A 33 -4.38 -13.76 2.15
C LEU A 33 -5.88 -13.48 2.04
N ARG A 34 -6.50 -13.03 3.14
CA ARG A 34 -7.94 -12.74 3.20
C ARG A 34 -8.31 -11.26 3.04
N GLY A 35 -7.39 -10.35 3.35
CA GLY A 35 -7.62 -8.90 3.40
C GLY A 35 -7.52 -8.11 2.07
N PRO A 36 -6.59 -8.42 1.15
CA PRO A 36 -6.25 -7.52 0.05
C PRO A 36 -7.39 -7.06 -0.86
N ILE A 37 -8.38 -7.92 -1.11
CA ILE A 37 -9.55 -7.56 -1.94
C ILE A 37 -10.41 -6.51 -1.25
N ASN A 38 -10.56 -6.61 0.07
CA ASN A 38 -11.35 -5.65 0.81
C ASN A 38 -10.62 -4.32 0.94
N ASP A 39 -9.29 -4.36 1.07
CA ASP A 39 -8.44 -3.16 1.05
C ASP A 39 -8.67 -2.34 -0.22
N VAL A 40 -8.64 -3.01 -1.38
CA VAL A 40 -8.93 -2.40 -2.68
C VAL A 40 -10.35 -1.83 -2.73
N LYS A 41 -11.36 -2.55 -2.23
CA LYS A 41 -12.75 -2.09 -2.21
C LYS A 41 -12.93 -0.84 -1.36
N CYS A 42 -12.36 -0.83 -0.15
CA CYS A 42 -12.41 0.31 0.76
C CYS A 42 -11.64 1.51 0.22
N MET A 43 -10.46 1.29 -0.37
CA MET A 43 -9.69 2.35 -1.01
C MET A 43 -10.42 2.95 -2.22
N ARG A 44 -11.02 2.11 -3.07
CA ARG A 44 -11.84 2.56 -4.20
C ARG A 44 -12.95 3.47 -3.70
N TYR A 45 -13.71 3.02 -2.70
CA TYR A 45 -14.81 3.80 -2.12
C TYR A 45 -14.33 5.15 -1.57
N LEU A 46 -13.21 5.17 -0.83
CA LEU A 46 -12.62 6.40 -0.32
C LEU A 46 -12.26 7.37 -1.46
N LEU A 47 -11.61 6.87 -2.51
CA LEU A 47 -11.16 7.69 -3.63
C LEU A 47 -12.33 8.26 -4.45
N THR A 48 -13.35 7.46 -4.75
CA THR A 48 -14.49 7.91 -5.56
C THR A 48 -15.40 8.83 -4.76
N GLU A 49 -15.80 8.43 -3.55
CA GLU A 49 -16.83 9.13 -2.78
C GLU A 49 -16.32 10.37 -2.04
N ARG A 50 -15.05 10.37 -1.60
CA ARG A 50 -14.49 11.47 -0.80
C ARG A 50 -13.52 12.34 -1.59
N PHE A 51 -12.67 11.72 -2.40
CA PHE A 51 -11.64 12.44 -3.13
C PHE A 51 -12.02 12.75 -4.58
N GLY A 52 -13.18 12.32 -5.06
CA GLY A 52 -13.70 12.65 -6.38
C GLY A 52 -12.84 12.10 -7.52
N PHE A 53 -12.27 10.90 -7.35
CA PHE A 53 -11.65 10.17 -8.45
C PHE A 53 -12.76 9.63 -9.36
N PRO A 54 -12.76 9.93 -10.67
CA PRO A 54 -13.74 9.35 -11.58
C PRO A 54 -13.59 7.83 -11.63
N ASN A 55 -14.71 7.09 -11.62
CA ASN A 55 -14.68 5.62 -11.67
C ASN A 55 -13.86 5.09 -12.86
N ASP A 56 -13.98 5.72 -14.03
CA ASP A 56 -13.25 5.32 -15.25
C ASP A 56 -11.74 5.61 -15.16
N CYS A 57 -11.30 6.40 -14.17
CA CYS A 57 -9.89 6.71 -13.91
C CYS A 57 -9.33 5.90 -12.73
N VAL A 58 -10.05 4.88 -12.25
CA VAL A 58 -9.59 3.96 -11.21
C VAL A 58 -9.43 2.57 -11.81
N LEU A 59 -8.18 2.15 -11.99
CA LEU A 59 -7.82 0.83 -12.47
C LEU A 59 -7.68 -0.12 -11.28
N ILE A 60 -8.38 -1.25 -11.34
CA ILE A 60 -8.33 -2.29 -10.31
C ILE A 60 -7.78 -3.57 -10.94
N LEU A 61 -6.83 -4.20 -10.25
CA LEU A 61 -6.28 -5.52 -10.57
C LEU A 61 -6.43 -6.43 -9.33
N THR A 62 -7.14 -7.54 -9.47
CA THR A 62 -7.29 -8.54 -8.39
C THR A 62 -7.32 -9.96 -8.93
N ASP A 63 -6.88 -10.92 -8.12
CA ASP A 63 -6.84 -12.33 -8.53
C ASP A 63 -8.23 -13.01 -8.54
N GLU A 64 -9.28 -12.31 -8.11
CA GLU A 64 -10.69 -12.72 -8.25
C GLU A 64 -11.30 -12.32 -9.61
N GLU A 65 -10.64 -11.47 -10.40
CA GLU A 65 -11.18 -10.98 -11.67
C GLU A 65 -11.19 -12.06 -12.76
N ARG A 66 -12.29 -12.20 -13.50
CA ARG A 66 -12.38 -13.18 -14.60
C ARG A 66 -11.65 -12.73 -15.85
N ASN A 67 -11.48 -11.41 -16.04
CA ASN A 67 -10.81 -10.87 -17.21
C ASN A 67 -9.29 -11.05 -17.07
N PRO A 68 -8.61 -11.76 -17.99
CA PRO A 68 -7.15 -11.95 -17.93
C PRO A 68 -6.35 -10.64 -17.92
N CYS A 69 -6.87 -9.57 -18.54
CA CYS A 69 -6.20 -8.26 -18.51
C CYS A 69 -6.25 -7.61 -17.13
N ARG A 70 -7.20 -8.00 -16.27
CA ARG A 70 -7.40 -7.45 -14.91
C ARG A 70 -6.78 -8.32 -13.82
N GLN A 71 -6.17 -9.44 -14.19
CA GLN A 71 -5.40 -10.28 -13.29
C GLN A 71 -4.09 -9.57 -12.90
N PRO A 72 -3.65 -9.62 -11.63
CA PRO A 72 -2.47 -8.92 -11.14
C PRO A 72 -1.19 -9.72 -11.45
N THR A 73 -0.95 -10.00 -12.73
CA THR A 73 0.30 -10.58 -13.23
C THR A 73 1.39 -9.51 -13.29
N LYS A 74 2.66 -9.93 -13.35
CA LYS A 74 3.81 -9.02 -13.43
C LYS A 74 3.66 -8.03 -14.59
N ASP A 75 3.30 -8.53 -15.76
CA ASP A 75 3.12 -7.71 -16.96
C ASP A 75 1.94 -6.75 -16.83
N ASN A 76 0.79 -7.20 -16.31
CA ASN A 76 -0.38 -6.34 -16.14
C ASN A 76 -0.14 -5.25 -15.11
N ILE A 77 0.57 -5.55 -14.02
CA ILE A 77 0.95 -4.56 -13.00
C ILE A 77 1.88 -3.51 -13.60
N ARG A 78 2.91 -3.90 -14.35
CA ARG A 78 3.81 -2.97 -15.05
C ARG A 78 3.06 -2.09 -16.06
N MET A 79 2.16 -2.69 -16.85
CA MET A 79 1.31 -1.93 -17.76
C MET A 79 0.38 -0.94 -17.03
N ALA A 80 -0.15 -1.32 -15.88
CA ALA A 80 -0.97 -0.44 -15.04
C ALA A 80 -0.16 0.72 -14.45
N MET A 81 1.06 0.47 -14.00
CA MET A 81 2.01 1.50 -13.55
C MET A 81 2.28 2.53 -14.65
N HIS A 82 2.61 2.07 -15.87
CA HIS A 82 2.81 2.97 -17.00
C HIS A 82 1.53 3.73 -17.36
N TRP A 83 0.36 3.09 -17.32
CA TRP A 83 -0.93 3.75 -17.54
C TRP A 83 -1.19 4.87 -16.53
N LEU A 84 -0.84 4.68 -15.24
CA LEU A 84 -1.04 5.65 -14.18
C LEU A 84 -0.33 6.98 -14.46
N VAL A 85 0.94 6.89 -14.89
CA VAL A 85 1.79 8.06 -15.16
C VAL A 85 1.74 8.57 -16.60
N GLN A 86 1.05 7.85 -17.50
CA GLN A 86 1.02 8.21 -18.91
C GLN A 86 0.37 9.59 -19.13
N GLY A 87 1.15 10.52 -19.70
CA GLY A 87 0.66 11.87 -20.00
C GLY A 87 0.45 12.73 -18.75
N CYS A 88 1.15 12.42 -17.66
CA CYS A 88 1.17 13.25 -16.47
C CYS A 88 1.50 14.71 -16.78
N SER A 89 0.72 15.61 -16.16
CA SER A 89 0.89 17.05 -16.32
C SER A 89 0.57 17.77 -15.01
N TYR A 90 0.94 19.05 -14.94
CA TYR A 90 0.73 19.87 -13.76
C TYR A 90 -0.70 19.75 -13.20
N GLY A 91 -0.81 19.56 -11.88
CA GLY A 91 -2.07 19.40 -11.17
C GLY A 91 -2.64 17.97 -11.13
N ASP A 92 -1.98 17.00 -11.77
CA ASP A 92 -2.39 15.60 -11.67
C ASP A 92 -2.17 15.04 -10.24
N SER A 93 -3.14 14.27 -9.76
CA SER A 93 -3.08 13.57 -8.47
C SER A 93 -3.25 12.08 -8.70
N LEU A 94 -2.19 11.33 -8.44
CA LEU A 94 -2.09 9.91 -8.70
C LEU A 94 -2.13 9.13 -7.38
N VAL A 95 -2.77 7.96 -7.41
CA VAL A 95 -2.77 7.02 -6.29
C VAL A 95 -2.33 5.65 -6.79
N PHE A 96 -1.34 5.07 -6.12
CA PHE A 96 -0.95 3.68 -6.30
C PHE A 96 -1.22 2.95 -4.99
N GLN A 97 -2.00 1.87 -5.01
CA GLN A 97 -2.23 1.06 -3.83
C GLN A 97 -1.91 -0.40 -4.15
N PHE A 98 -1.13 -1.02 -3.29
CA PHE A 98 -0.82 -2.43 -3.35
C PHE A 98 -1.11 -3.08 -1.99
N SER A 99 -1.86 -4.18 -1.98
CA SER A 99 -2.03 -5.04 -0.82
C SER A 99 -1.76 -6.49 -1.25
N GLY A 100 -0.81 -7.14 -0.59
CA GLY A 100 -0.31 -8.44 -1.00
C GLY A 100 0.98 -8.85 -0.29
N LEU A 101 1.72 -9.79 -0.89
CA LEU A 101 3.02 -10.21 -0.40
C LEU A 101 4.12 -9.27 -0.91
N GLY A 102 5.03 -8.93 -0.02
CA GLY A 102 6.33 -8.33 -0.34
C GLY A 102 7.45 -9.32 -0.04
N ALA A 103 8.60 -9.11 -0.66
CA ALA A 103 9.80 -9.92 -0.53
C ALA A 103 11.04 -9.03 -0.55
N GLN A 104 12.17 -9.57 -0.08
CA GLN A 104 13.49 -8.96 -0.24
C GLN A 104 14.36 -9.86 -1.11
N VAL A 105 15.10 -9.27 -2.03
CA VAL A 105 16.05 -9.94 -2.92
C VAL A 105 17.44 -9.34 -2.65
N PRO A 106 18.53 -10.12 -2.64
CA PRO A 106 19.88 -9.54 -2.52
C PRO A 106 20.12 -8.52 -3.62
N ASP A 107 20.60 -7.35 -3.24
CA ASP A 107 20.97 -6.27 -4.15
C ASP A 107 22.28 -6.64 -4.89
N ASP A 108 22.21 -6.68 -6.22
CA ASP A 108 23.33 -7.03 -7.10
C ASP A 108 24.12 -5.78 -7.58
N ASP A 109 23.56 -4.57 -7.51
CA ASP A 109 24.19 -3.35 -8.04
C ASP A 109 24.75 -2.42 -6.95
N GLY A 110 24.40 -2.68 -5.69
CA GLY A 110 24.95 -2.04 -4.50
C GLY A 110 24.38 -0.65 -4.24
N ASP A 111 23.18 -0.35 -4.74
CA ASP A 111 22.52 0.92 -4.51
C ASP A 111 21.60 0.94 -3.26
N GLU A 112 21.40 -0.19 -2.58
CA GLU A 112 20.67 -0.28 -1.32
C GLU A 112 21.58 -0.25 -0.08
N LEU A 113 21.19 0.52 0.94
CA LEU A 113 22.02 0.73 2.15
C LEU A 113 22.13 -0.53 3.02
N ASP A 114 21.15 -1.41 2.97
CA ASP A 114 21.16 -2.71 3.68
C ASP A 114 21.52 -3.89 2.76
N GLY A 115 21.77 -3.63 1.47
CA GLY A 115 22.13 -4.61 0.46
C GLY A 115 20.98 -5.54 0.06
N MET A 116 19.73 -5.10 0.19
CA MET A 116 18.54 -5.88 -0.18
C MET A 116 17.52 -5.02 -0.92
N ASP A 117 17.18 -5.41 -2.15
CA ASP A 117 16.07 -4.83 -2.91
C ASP A 117 14.73 -5.25 -2.32
N GLU A 118 13.83 -4.30 -2.13
CA GLU A 118 12.44 -4.57 -1.81
C GLU A 118 11.65 -4.95 -3.05
N ALA A 119 10.71 -5.88 -2.92
CA ALA A 119 10.00 -6.39 -4.07
C ALA A 119 8.52 -6.67 -3.78
N LEU A 120 7.66 -6.34 -4.75
CA LEU A 120 6.26 -6.73 -4.74
C LEU A 120 6.08 -8.06 -5.45
N CYS A 121 5.20 -8.93 -4.95
CA CYS A 121 4.96 -10.24 -5.53
C CYS A 121 3.66 -10.28 -6.35
N PRO A 122 3.71 -10.26 -7.69
CA PRO A 122 2.55 -10.56 -8.54
C PRO A 122 1.99 -11.97 -8.32
N VAL A 123 0.81 -12.26 -8.88
CA VAL A 123 0.20 -13.60 -8.77
C VAL A 123 1.04 -14.70 -9.44
N ASP A 124 1.84 -14.34 -10.43
CA ASP A 124 2.75 -15.17 -11.21
C ASP A 124 4.23 -14.99 -10.81
N SER A 125 4.48 -14.48 -9.60
CA SER A 125 5.84 -14.19 -9.11
C SER A 125 6.81 -15.37 -9.10
N PHE A 126 6.31 -16.60 -9.00
CA PHE A 126 7.15 -17.80 -9.06
C PHE A 126 7.63 -18.11 -10.47
N GLN A 127 6.86 -17.74 -11.50
CA GLN A 127 7.21 -17.97 -12.89
C GLN A 127 7.99 -16.79 -13.47
N GLN A 128 7.60 -15.56 -13.12
CA GLN A 128 8.12 -14.33 -13.73
C GLN A 128 9.03 -13.50 -12.78
N GLY A 129 9.23 -13.97 -11.56
CA GLY A 129 9.91 -13.24 -10.50
C GLY A 129 9.04 -12.14 -9.86
N PRO A 130 9.49 -11.55 -8.74
CA PRO A 130 8.85 -10.38 -8.15
C PRO A 130 9.13 -9.11 -8.98
N ILE A 131 8.48 -7.99 -8.66
CA ILE A 131 8.79 -6.67 -9.23
C ILE A 131 9.64 -5.93 -8.22
N LEU A 132 10.89 -5.63 -8.57
CA LEU A 132 11.83 -4.91 -7.71
C LEU A 132 11.45 -3.43 -7.59
N ASP A 133 11.77 -2.82 -6.46
CA ASP A 133 11.63 -1.40 -6.13
C ASP A 133 12.22 -0.48 -7.19
N ASP A 134 13.36 -0.85 -7.75
CA ASP A 134 14.07 -0.11 -8.77
C ASP A 134 13.25 -0.04 -10.10
N GLU A 135 12.59 -1.14 -10.46
CA GLU A 135 11.61 -1.17 -11.57
C GLU A 135 10.37 -0.31 -11.26
N ILE A 136 9.91 -0.32 -10.01
CA ILE A 136 8.74 0.47 -9.58
C ILE A 136 9.09 1.95 -9.62
N ASN A 137 10.28 2.33 -9.15
CA ASN A 137 10.79 3.69 -9.17
C ASN A 137 10.86 4.20 -10.61
N GLU A 138 11.44 3.42 -11.52
CA GLU A 138 11.49 3.76 -12.94
C GLU A 138 10.09 3.92 -13.55
N ALA A 139 9.14 3.05 -13.20
CA ALA A 139 7.81 3.06 -13.78
C ALA A 139 6.92 4.20 -13.28
N ILE A 140 6.94 4.55 -11.98
CA ILE A 140 5.98 5.50 -11.39
C ILE A 140 6.58 6.69 -10.63
N VAL A 141 7.87 6.69 -10.29
CA VAL A 141 8.52 7.78 -9.53
C VAL A 141 9.31 8.70 -10.46
N ARG A 142 10.29 8.16 -11.21
CA ARG A 142 11.12 8.95 -12.15
C ARG A 142 10.29 9.79 -13.12
N PRO A 143 9.18 9.28 -13.72
CA PRO A 143 8.42 10.03 -14.72
C PRO A 143 7.58 11.20 -14.17
N LEU A 144 7.51 11.40 -12.85
CA LEU A 144 6.65 12.43 -12.26
C LEU A 144 7.20 13.83 -12.54
N VAL A 145 6.51 14.55 -13.41
CA VAL A 145 6.84 15.93 -13.78
C VAL A 145 6.37 16.95 -12.75
N HIS A 146 6.87 18.18 -12.87
CA HIS A 146 6.52 19.28 -11.98
C HIS A 146 5.01 19.47 -11.77
N GLY A 147 4.61 19.58 -10.51
CA GLY A 147 3.21 19.78 -10.09
C GLY A 147 2.35 18.52 -10.07
N VAL A 148 2.90 17.35 -10.41
CA VAL A 148 2.23 16.05 -10.24
C VAL A 148 2.49 15.53 -8.83
N LYS A 149 1.47 14.92 -8.21
CA LYS A 149 1.59 14.27 -6.90
C LYS A 149 1.21 12.80 -6.98
N LEU A 150 2.10 11.91 -6.56
CA LEU A 150 1.85 10.49 -6.37
C LEU A 150 1.74 10.17 -4.88
N HIS A 151 0.65 9.52 -4.49
CA HIS A 151 0.51 8.88 -3.18
C HIS A 151 0.49 7.37 -3.37
N ALA A 152 1.50 6.70 -2.85
CA ALA A 152 1.58 5.25 -2.80
C ALA A 152 1.20 4.74 -1.41
N ILE A 153 0.30 3.76 -1.37
CA ILE A 153 -0.17 3.11 -0.14
C ILE A 153 0.12 1.62 -0.28
N VAL A 154 1.14 1.13 0.42
CA VAL A 154 1.61 -0.26 0.27
C VAL A 154 1.41 -1.03 1.58
N ASP A 155 0.52 -2.02 1.52
CA ASP A 155 0.22 -2.97 2.60
C ASP A 155 0.89 -4.31 2.29
N ALA A 156 2.21 -4.36 2.51
CA ALA A 156 3.04 -5.53 2.28
C ALA A 156 4.21 -5.58 3.29
N CYS A 157 4.68 -6.77 3.64
CA CYS A 157 5.91 -6.92 4.42
C CYS A 157 7.11 -6.40 3.62
N HIS A 158 8.11 -5.83 4.31
CA HIS A 158 9.33 -5.31 3.67
C HIS A 158 9.00 -4.37 2.49
N SER A 159 8.32 -3.26 2.81
CA SER A 159 7.83 -2.30 1.81
C SER A 159 8.19 -0.86 2.16
N ALA A 160 9.17 -0.69 3.05
CA ALA A 160 9.52 0.63 3.59
C ALA A 160 10.31 1.47 2.57
N THR A 161 11.05 0.82 1.69
CA THR A 161 11.87 1.41 0.62
C THR A 161 11.41 1.00 -0.77
N VAL A 162 10.24 0.36 -0.94
CA VAL A 162 9.71 -0.17 -2.22
C VAL A 162 9.53 0.83 -3.39
N LEU A 163 9.78 2.11 -3.15
CA LEU A 163 9.74 3.18 -4.16
C LEU A 163 11.07 3.93 -4.26
N ASP A 164 12.12 3.52 -3.55
CA ASP A 164 13.45 4.13 -3.64
C ASP A 164 13.46 5.63 -3.33
N LEU A 165 12.58 6.04 -2.41
CA LEU A 165 12.46 7.43 -2.04
C LEU A 165 13.58 7.80 -1.05
N PRO A 166 14.30 8.92 -1.28
CA PRO A 166 15.53 9.27 -0.56
C PRO A 166 15.32 9.69 0.89
N TYR A 167 14.09 9.97 1.33
CA TYR A 167 13.84 10.38 2.72
C TYR A 167 12.78 9.52 3.38
N GLN A 168 13.16 8.85 4.45
CA GLN A 168 12.28 8.02 5.23
C GLN A 168 11.99 8.62 6.60
N CYS A 169 10.72 8.72 6.94
CA CYS A 169 10.26 9.15 8.26
C CYS A 169 9.72 7.95 9.04
N THR A 170 10.32 7.70 10.19
CA THR A 170 9.96 6.59 11.08
C THR A 170 9.65 7.09 12.48
N VAL A 171 8.77 6.40 13.20
CA VAL A 171 8.53 6.70 14.61
C VAL A 171 9.38 5.78 15.49
N SER A 172 10.20 6.37 16.35
CA SER A 172 10.93 5.60 17.35
C SER A 172 9.96 4.89 18.30
N LYS A 173 10.11 3.57 18.45
CA LYS A 173 9.32 2.78 19.41
C LYS A 173 9.59 3.22 20.86
N GLN A 174 10.82 3.63 21.16
CA GLN A 174 11.27 3.99 22.51
C GLN A 174 10.84 5.40 22.91
N THR A 175 11.02 6.39 22.02
CA THR A 175 10.78 7.80 22.36
C THR A 175 9.45 8.33 21.84
N GLY A 176 8.81 7.60 20.93
CA GLY A 176 7.59 8.06 20.26
C GLY A 176 7.80 9.23 19.30
N ARG A 177 9.03 9.70 19.10
CA ARG A 177 9.37 10.82 18.23
C ARG A 177 9.58 10.39 16.79
N TRP A 178 9.29 11.31 15.87
CA TRP A 178 9.58 11.19 14.45
C TRP A 178 11.08 11.35 14.19
N ARG A 179 11.63 10.48 13.36
CA ARG A 179 13.02 10.52 12.91
C ARG A 179 13.06 10.40 11.40
N TRP A 180 13.71 11.38 10.78
CA TRP A 180 14.03 11.37 9.36
C TRP A 180 15.36 10.66 9.15
N ARG A 181 15.43 9.83 8.11
CA ARG A 181 16.64 9.22 7.57
C ARG A 181 16.78 9.61 6.12
N ASP A 182 18.03 9.78 5.73
CA ASP A 182 18.46 9.95 4.36
C ASP A 182 18.86 8.58 3.84
N GLU A 183 18.08 8.07 2.89
CA GLU A 183 18.25 6.75 2.27
C GLU A 183 18.86 6.91 0.86
N ARG A 184 19.49 8.05 0.55
CA ARG A 184 20.16 8.23 -0.74
C ARG A 184 21.34 7.27 -0.88
N PRO A 185 21.50 6.63 -2.06
CA PRO A 185 22.60 5.72 -2.29
C PRO A 185 23.93 6.46 -2.26
N MET A 186 24.95 5.83 -1.66
CA MET A 186 26.31 6.38 -1.63
C MET A 186 26.95 6.43 -3.03
N THR A 187 26.42 5.64 -3.98
CA THR A 187 26.82 5.63 -5.39
C THR A 187 26.47 6.92 -6.14
N GLY A 188 25.52 7.71 -5.61
CA GLY A 188 25.00 8.91 -6.27
C GLY A 188 23.96 8.63 -7.35
N ALA A 189 23.44 7.40 -7.44
CA ALA A 189 22.34 7.07 -8.34
C ALA A 189 21.11 7.97 -8.08
N CYS A 190 20.51 8.49 -9.15
CA CYS A 190 19.36 9.38 -9.04
C CYS A 190 18.05 8.58 -8.96
N LYS A 191 17.60 8.30 -7.73
CA LYS A 191 16.31 7.65 -7.45
C LYS A 191 15.12 8.63 -7.31
N GLY A 192 15.30 9.89 -7.77
CA GLY A 192 14.35 10.99 -7.59
C GLY A 192 13.31 11.15 -8.71
N THR A 193 12.35 12.07 -8.51
CA THR A 193 11.34 12.42 -9.53
C THR A 193 11.86 13.47 -10.53
N THR A 194 11.20 13.61 -11.69
CA THR A 194 11.45 14.70 -12.67
C THR A 194 10.77 16.03 -12.25
N GLY A 195 10.76 16.33 -10.95
CA GLY A 195 10.22 17.58 -10.37
C GLY A 195 8.81 17.46 -9.75
N GLY A 196 8.20 16.28 -9.80
CA GLY A 196 6.96 15.97 -9.09
C GLY A 196 7.15 15.72 -7.59
N GLN A 197 6.11 15.20 -6.94
CA GLN A 197 6.13 14.79 -5.55
C GLN A 197 5.67 13.34 -5.44
N ALA A 198 6.38 12.53 -4.66
CA ALA A 198 6.02 11.15 -4.38
C ALA A 198 6.00 10.93 -2.87
N VAL A 199 4.93 10.33 -2.36
CA VAL A 199 4.78 9.98 -0.96
C VAL A 199 4.39 8.52 -0.86
N LEU A 200 5.18 7.73 -0.16
CA LEU A 200 4.89 6.35 0.21
C LEU A 200 4.39 6.31 1.66
N ILE A 201 3.27 5.65 1.88
CA ILE A 201 2.78 5.25 3.19
C ILE A 201 2.77 3.73 3.22
N SER A 202 3.59 3.13 4.08
CA SER A 202 3.67 1.67 4.18
C SER A 202 3.64 1.20 5.63
N GLY A 203 3.20 -0.03 5.82
CA GLY A 203 3.16 -0.68 7.12
C GLY A 203 4.23 -1.76 7.19
N SER A 204 5.22 -1.60 8.07
CA SER A 204 6.22 -2.66 8.28
C SER A 204 5.92 -3.42 9.56
N SER A 205 5.68 -4.72 9.41
CA SER A 205 5.80 -5.70 10.49
C SER A 205 7.22 -6.28 10.40
N ASN A 206 7.93 -6.36 11.53
CA ASN A 206 9.34 -6.79 11.61
C ASN A 206 9.57 -8.29 11.26
N GLY A 207 8.85 -8.87 10.30
CA GLY A 207 8.93 -10.28 9.94
C GLY A 207 8.50 -11.26 11.05
N LYS A 208 8.00 -10.75 12.19
CA LYS A 208 7.60 -11.53 13.37
C LYS A 208 6.09 -11.59 13.57
N SER A 209 5.28 -11.22 12.58
CA SER A 209 3.83 -11.40 12.68
C SER A 209 3.51 -12.89 12.58
N ASN A 210 3.27 -13.50 13.73
CA ASN A 210 2.29 -14.59 13.79
C ASN A 210 1.06 -14.11 13.03
N MET A 211 0.64 -14.89 12.03
CA MET A 211 -0.74 -14.87 11.55
C MET A 211 -1.61 -14.88 12.80
N SER A 212 -2.31 -13.78 13.09
CA SER A 212 -3.31 -13.79 14.15
C SER A 212 -4.43 -14.69 13.66
N VAL A 213 -4.34 -15.98 13.98
CA VAL A 213 -5.49 -16.87 14.09
C VAL A 213 -6.23 -16.46 15.36
N LEU A 214 -6.78 -15.25 15.32
CA LEU A 214 -7.99 -14.96 16.06
C LEU A 214 -9.09 -15.06 14.99
N PRO A 215 -10.01 -16.03 15.12
CA PRO A 215 -11.16 -16.12 14.25
C PRO A 215 -12.12 -15.01 14.64
N GLU A 216 -11.74 -13.76 14.36
CA GLU A 216 -12.69 -12.66 14.30
C GLU A 216 -13.18 -12.62 12.85
N PRO A 217 -14.44 -13.01 12.57
CA PRO A 217 -14.97 -13.12 11.20
C PRO A 217 -15.03 -11.78 10.44
N TYR A 218 -14.50 -10.70 11.02
CA TYR A 218 -14.58 -9.32 10.53
C TYR A 218 -13.23 -8.61 10.35
N ALA A 219 -12.09 -9.24 10.67
CA ALA A 219 -10.77 -8.65 10.39
C ALA A 219 -10.40 -8.83 8.90
N THR A 220 -11.21 -8.23 8.02
CA THR A 220 -11.15 -8.43 6.57
C THR A 220 -10.33 -7.35 5.86
N ILE A 221 -9.71 -6.39 6.57
CA ILE A 221 -8.94 -5.27 6.00
C ILE A 221 -7.53 -5.30 6.62
N GLY A 222 -6.50 -5.10 5.80
CA GLY A 222 -5.12 -4.92 6.23
C GLY A 222 -4.99 -3.78 7.24
N ALA A 223 -4.15 -3.98 8.28
CA ALA A 223 -4.05 -3.05 9.40
C ALA A 223 -3.61 -1.65 8.96
N MET A 224 -2.71 -1.56 7.97
CA MET A 224 -2.25 -0.29 7.43
C MET A 224 -3.37 0.39 6.65
N THR A 225 -3.99 -0.30 5.69
CA THR A 225 -5.10 0.24 4.89
C THR A 225 -6.26 0.70 5.77
N HIS A 226 -6.67 -0.12 6.74
CA HIS A 226 -7.72 0.22 7.69
C HIS A 226 -7.39 1.50 8.48
N SER A 227 -6.18 1.56 9.06
CA SER A 227 -5.76 2.71 9.85
C SER A 227 -5.68 4.00 9.03
N PHE A 228 -5.23 3.91 7.76
CA PHE A 228 -5.17 5.04 6.83
C PHE A 228 -6.57 5.58 6.53
N ILE A 229 -7.49 4.71 6.10
CA ILE A 229 -8.87 5.10 5.75
C ILE A 229 -9.55 5.74 6.96
N ARG A 230 -9.45 5.10 8.13
CA ARG A 230 -10.03 5.63 9.38
C ARG A 230 -9.43 6.97 9.78
N ALA A 231 -8.11 7.15 9.68
CA ALA A 231 -7.46 8.41 10.02
C ALA A 231 -7.89 9.55 9.08
N VAL A 232 -8.02 9.27 7.79
CA VAL A 232 -8.51 10.23 6.78
C VAL A 232 -9.97 10.60 7.04
N GLU A 233 -10.81 9.64 7.42
CA GLU A 233 -12.23 9.89 7.72
C GLU A 233 -12.43 10.73 9.00
N CYS A 234 -11.61 10.51 10.02
CA CYS A 234 -11.70 11.23 11.29
C CYS A 234 -11.20 12.67 11.19
N GLU A 235 -10.24 12.97 10.32
CA GLU A 235 -9.62 14.30 10.21
C GLU A 235 -9.61 14.82 8.76
N PRO A 236 -10.74 15.35 8.27
CA PRO A 236 -10.76 16.03 6.99
C PRO A 236 -9.83 17.26 7.03
N ARG A 237 -8.83 17.31 6.13
CA ARG A 237 -7.77 18.34 6.02
C ARG A 237 -6.63 18.23 7.04
N THR A 238 -6.09 17.03 7.19
CA THR A 238 -4.95 16.73 8.06
C THR A 238 -3.59 17.00 7.41
N THR A 239 -2.53 17.15 8.21
CA THR A 239 -1.13 17.15 7.75
C THR A 239 -0.59 15.72 7.77
N TYR A 240 0.49 15.41 7.04
CA TYR A 240 1.10 14.06 7.11
C TYR A 240 1.45 13.66 8.55
N GLY A 241 1.99 14.57 9.35
CA GLY A 241 2.32 14.27 10.76
C GLY A 241 1.09 13.91 11.61
N ARG A 242 -0.02 14.62 11.43
CA ARG A 242 -1.28 14.32 12.13
C ARG A 242 -1.91 13.02 11.61
N LEU A 243 -1.97 12.84 10.29
CA LEU A 243 -2.44 11.61 9.66
C LEU A 243 -1.75 10.39 10.27
N LEU A 244 -0.42 10.42 10.33
CA LEU A 244 0.35 9.29 10.83
C LEU A 244 0.24 9.10 12.33
N THR A 245 0.10 10.18 13.08
CA THR A 245 -0.17 10.10 14.53
C THR A 245 -1.51 9.41 14.76
N SER A 246 -2.54 9.77 13.98
CA SER A 246 -3.86 9.14 14.04
C SER A 246 -3.83 7.68 13.58
N MET A 247 -3.14 7.36 12.47
CA MET A 247 -2.94 5.97 12.03
C MET A 247 -2.29 5.13 13.13
N ARG A 248 -1.22 5.62 13.74
CA ARG A 248 -0.53 4.93 14.84
C ARG A 248 -1.43 4.73 16.06
N ALA A 249 -2.24 5.73 16.41
CA ALA A 249 -3.20 5.61 17.50
C ALA A 249 -4.22 4.49 17.21
N ILE A 250 -4.77 4.47 16.00
CA ILE A 250 -5.75 3.45 15.56
C ILE A 250 -5.13 2.05 15.55
N MET A 251 -3.88 1.90 15.10
CA MET A 251 -3.20 0.60 15.08
C MET A 251 -2.85 0.08 16.49
N ARG A 252 -2.72 0.97 17.48
CA ARG A 252 -2.46 0.60 18.88
C ARG A 252 -3.74 0.29 19.65
N ASP A 253 -4.84 0.91 19.26
CA ASP A 253 -6.13 0.84 19.93
C ASP A 253 -7.05 -0.19 19.27
N SER A 254 -6.61 -1.46 19.22
CA SER A 254 -7.33 -2.60 18.60
C SER A 254 -8.75 -2.87 19.16
N SER A 255 -9.28 -1.96 19.98
CA SER A 255 -10.58 -1.95 20.63
C SER A 255 -11.49 -0.83 20.12
N GLY A 256 -11.64 -0.68 18.80
CA GLY A 256 -12.85 -0.13 18.14
C GLY A 256 -13.39 1.25 18.55
N ASN A 257 -12.69 2.03 19.37
CA ASN A 257 -13.22 3.27 19.92
C ASN A 257 -12.12 4.34 19.98
N CYS A 258 -11.87 4.98 18.84
CA CYS A 258 -10.95 6.11 18.78
C CYS A 258 -11.53 7.34 19.52
N ASN A 259 -11.38 7.37 20.84
CA ASN A 259 -11.55 8.59 21.64
C ASN A 259 -10.28 9.44 21.49
N LEU A 260 -10.15 10.13 20.35
CA LEU A 260 -9.24 11.26 20.26
C LEU A 260 -9.85 12.40 21.10
N GLN A 261 -9.58 12.39 22.40
CA GLN A 261 -9.91 13.50 23.30
C GLN A 261 -8.92 14.65 23.03
N GLY A 262 -9.25 15.45 22.00
CA GLY A 262 -8.74 16.81 21.74
C GLY A 262 -9.95 17.72 21.49
N PRO A 263 -9.86 19.03 21.78
CA PRO A 263 -11.02 19.82 22.14
C PRO A 263 -12.00 20.01 20.97
N ILE A 264 -13.29 19.85 21.31
CA ILE A 264 -14.51 20.08 20.53
C ILE A 264 -14.98 18.90 19.64
N GLY A 265 -15.65 17.94 20.30
CA GLY A 265 -17.08 17.68 20.08
C GLY A 265 -17.52 16.94 18.82
N GLY A 266 -17.82 15.64 18.97
CA GLY A 266 -18.74 14.92 18.07
C GLY A 266 -18.51 13.41 18.04
N SER A 267 -19.20 12.64 18.90
CA SER A 267 -19.27 11.18 18.76
C SER A 267 -20.22 10.80 17.61
N ILE A 268 -19.71 10.11 16.60
CA ILE A 268 -20.55 9.45 15.58
C ILE A 268 -20.53 7.94 15.86
N ARG A 269 -21.71 7.40 16.23
CA ARG A 269 -21.96 5.97 16.45
C ARG A 269 -22.48 5.30 15.17
N LYS A 270 -22.01 4.06 14.97
CA LYS A 270 -22.67 2.88 14.36
C LYS A 270 -22.84 2.87 12.83
N VAL A 271 -22.28 1.84 12.19
CA VAL A 271 -22.77 1.31 10.91
C VAL A 271 -22.99 -0.20 11.04
N ALA A 272 -24.03 -0.67 10.37
CA ALA A 272 -24.91 -1.78 10.71
C ALA A 272 -24.36 -3.21 10.46
N ASN A 273 -24.84 -4.14 11.30
CA ASN A 273 -24.75 -5.59 11.15
C ASN A 273 -25.49 -6.07 9.90
N PHE A 274 -24.89 -7.02 9.17
CA PHE A 274 -25.62 -7.97 8.34
C PHE A 274 -25.37 -9.39 8.86
N SER A 275 -26.47 -10.03 9.28
CA SER A 275 -26.66 -11.46 9.56
C SER A 275 -26.03 -12.35 8.49
N GLY A 276 -25.48 -13.54 8.75
CA GLY A 276 -25.76 -14.57 9.76
C GLY A 276 -25.96 -15.89 9.00
N VAL A 277 -25.13 -16.92 9.25
CA VAL A 277 -25.35 -18.35 8.92
C VAL A 277 -24.32 -19.16 9.71
N GLU A 278 -24.81 -20.19 10.43
CA GLU A 278 -24.03 -21.23 11.12
C GLU A 278 -23.40 -22.23 10.12
N VAL A 279 -22.31 -22.92 10.52
CA VAL A 279 -22.21 -24.41 10.55
C VAL A 279 -20.75 -24.88 10.78
N SER A 280 -20.60 -25.59 11.90
CA SER A 280 -19.87 -26.83 12.23
C SER A 280 -18.36 -27.04 12.02
N GLN A 281 -17.75 -27.42 13.15
CA GLN A 281 -16.41 -27.93 13.43
C GLN A 281 -16.08 -29.26 12.75
N ILE A 282 -14.81 -29.47 12.34
CA ILE A 282 -14.09 -30.77 12.43
C ILE A 282 -12.59 -30.54 12.73
N PHE A 283 -12.04 -31.43 13.58
CA PHE A 283 -10.75 -31.52 14.27
C PHE A 283 -9.44 -31.63 13.42
N LEU A 284 -8.41 -30.84 13.79
CA LEU A 284 -7.04 -31.16 14.31
C LEU A 284 -6.42 -32.60 14.12
N PRO A 285 -5.07 -32.86 14.16
CA PRO A 285 -3.99 -32.01 14.71
C PRO A 285 -2.52 -32.10 14.15
N GLN A 286 -1.68 -31.21 14.71
CA GLN A 286 -0.21 -31.20 15.00
C GLN A 286 0.87 -31.28 13.91
N VAL A 287 1.59 -30.15 13.72
CA VAL A 287 3.03 -30.05 14.06
C VAL A 287 3.24 -28.73 14.82
N LEU A 288 3.70 -28.84 16.06
CA LEU A 288 3.98 -27.76 17.01
C LEU A 288 5.47 -27.41 16.98
N ALA A 289 5.80 -26.15 16.74
CA ALA A 289 6.97 -25.51 17.35
C ALA A 289 6.65 -24.03 17.56
N ALA A 290 6.89 -23.58 18.79
CA ALA A 290 6.35 -22.37 19.40
C ALA A 290 6.78 -21.06 18.72
N CYS A 291 5.85 -20.11 18.54
CA CYS A 291 6.16 -18.71 18.26
C CYS A 291 5.10 -17.79 18.89
N THR A 292 5.56 -16.82 19.67
CA THR A 292 4.81 -15.88 20.52
C THR A 292 4.36 -14.63 19.76
N LEU A 293 3.26 -14.02 20.22
CA LEU A 293 2.57 -12.83 19.69
C LEU A 293 3.49 -11.70 19.19
N ALA A 294 3.20 -11.14 18.00
CA ALA A 294 3.68 -9.80 17.62
C ALA A 294 2.61 -8.98 16.91
N SER A 295 2.49 -7.71 17.30
CA SER A 295 1.61 -6.69 16.72
C SER A 295 2.31 -5.94 15.59
N VAL A 296 1.61 -5.65 14.49
CA VAL A 296 2.04 -4.67 13.48
C VAL A 296 2.27 -3.34 14.20
N THR A 297 3.52 -2.90 14.34
CA THR A 297 3.86 -1.86 15.34
C THR A 297 4.09 -0.46 14.75
N VAL A 298 4.25 -0.29 13.43
CA VAL A 298 4.69 1.00 12.87
C VAL A 298 4.12 1.25 11.46
N ALA A 299 3.44 2.39 11.30
CA ALA A 299 3.23 3.02 9.99
C ALA A 299 4.47 3.86 9.66
N HIS A 300 5.02 3.65 8.47
CA HIS A 300 6.16 4.36 7.91
C HIS A 300 5.67 5.32 6.83
N VAL A 301 6.36 6.46 6.71
CA VAL A 301 6.14 7.35 5.58
C VAL A 301 7.46 7.74 4.99
N THR A 302 7.60 7.48 3.70
CA THR A 302 8.76 7.85 2.90
C THR A 302 8.31 8.97 1.99
N ILE A 303 8.93 10.14 2.08
CA ILE A 303 8.50 11.36 1.36
C ILE A 303 9.61 11.81 0.43
N PHE A 304 9.29 12.02 -0.84
CA PHE A 304 10.07 12.88 -1.71
C PHE A 304 9.33 14.21 -1.90
N ALA A 305 9.92 15.29 -1.36
CA ALA A 305 9.50 16.66 -1.63
C ALA A 305 10.75 17.50 -1.91
N HIS A 306 10.70 18.32 -2.97
CA HIS A 306 11.62 19.43 -3.12
C HIS A 306 11.43 20.38 -1.93
N ILE A 307 12.32 20.28 -0.93
CA ILE A 307 12.48 21.30 0.09
C ILE A 307 13.35 22.37 -0.58
N TYR A 308 12.72 23.45 -1.03
CA TYR A 308 13.41 24.70 -1.36
C TYR A 308 13.78 25.44 -0.07
#